data_AF-A0A090SGJ6-F1
#
_entry.id   AF-A0A090SGJ6-F1
#
_cell.length_a   1.000
_cell.length_b   1.000
_cell.length_c   1.000
_cell.angle_alpha   90.00
_cell.angle_beta   90.00
_cell.angle_gamma   90.00
#
_symmetry.space_group_name_H-M   'P 1'
#
loop_
_entity.id
_entity.type
_entity.pdbx_description
1 polymer ?
#
loop_
_entity_poly.entity_id
_entity_poly.type
_entity_poly.pdbx_seq_one_letter_code
_entity_poly.pdbx_strand_id
1 'polypeptide(L)'
;MLSYSLRTSILAISIAATCSAIASQKAPVTPEDTFPSTQAWLTHAKQGLAPYWMHEAAQGVPVGNFPTFRCDNGELLDVSNVCPELQHGWITPHFGREYTRMKSRQTYAYGVLFHLTGDVKALELAKDGAYYLIDQLQDTENGGFISFTEDDKPGLKWTQRTSQDQAYALVGLAMYYYLTRDPKVEKALIEQQAFIFDKYKLNDDVGLAGY
;
A
#
# COMPACT_ATOMS: atom_id res chain seq x y z
N MET A 1 18.15 -95.12 -46.37
CA MET A 1 17.80 -95.37 -44.96
C MET A 1 17.74 -94.00 -44.30
N LEU A 2 16.53 -93.45 -44.09
CA LEU A 2 15.79 -93.45 -42.80
C LEU A 2 16.55 -92.64 -41.73
N SER A 3 16.02 -91.64 -41.01
CA SER A 3 14.67 -91.10 -40.84
C SER A 3 14.69 -90.13 -39.64
N TYR A 4 13.92 -89.03 -39.71
CA TYR A 4 13.24 -88.28 -38.62
C TYR A 4 14.08 -87.78 -37.40
N SER A 5 13.88 -86.56 -36.87
CA SER A 5 12.62 -86.08 -36.30
C SER A 5 12.59 -84.54 -36.12
N LEU A 6 11.43 -83.98 -36.50
CA LEU A 6 10.82 -82.73 -36.02
C LEU A 6 10.97 -82.53 -34.50
N ARG A 7 11.17 -81.28 -34.05
CA ARG A 7 10.28 -80.59 -33.10
C ARG A 7 10.37 -79.06 -33.27
N THR A 8 9.31 -78.53 -33.85
CA THR A 8 8.83 -77.15 -33.76
C THR A 8 8.50 -76.77 -32.31
N SER A 9 8.96 -75.59 -31.87
CA SER A 9 8.31 -74.80 -30.81
C SER A 9 8.55 -73.31 -31.11
N ILE A 10 7.62 -72.68 -31.83
CA ILE A 10 7.53 -71.23 -31.92
C ILE A 10 6.85 -70.76 -30.64
N LEU A 11 7.60 -70.12 -29.75
CA LEU A 11 7.03 -69.43 -28.60
C LEU A 11 6.50 -68.07 -29.09
N ALA A 12 5.20 -67.99 -29.34
CA ALA A 12 4.52 -66.72 -29.54
C ALA A 12 4.42 -66.01 -28.18
N ILE A 13 5.31 -65.04 -27.93
CA ILE A 13 5.19 -64.15 -26.78
C ILE A 13 4.23 -63.03 -27.18
N SER A 14 2.97 -63.17 -26.78
CA SER A 14 1.98 -62.11 -26.82
C SER A 14 2.40 -61.01 -25.85
N ILE A 15 3.02 -59.94 -26.36
CA ILE A 15 3.23 -58.71 -25.60
C ILE A 15 1.86 -58.03 -25.48
N ALA A 16 1.15 -58.30 -24.39
CA ALA A 16 -0.01 -57.52 -24.00
C ALA A 16 0.47 -56.12 -23.64
N ALA A 17 0.31 -55.16 -24.56
CA ALA A 17 0.49 -53.75 -24.29
C ALA A 17 -0.66 -53.27 -23.39
N THR A 18 -0.51 -53.44 -22.08
CA THR A 18 -1.37 -52.78 -21.10
C THR A 18 -1.00 -51.31 -21.08
N CYS A 19 -1.79 -50.52 -21.80
CA CYS A 19 -1.78 -49.07 -21.73
C CYS A 19 -2.33 -48.65 -20.36
N SER A 20 -1.49 -48.65 -19.33
CA SER A 20 -1.84 -48.06 -18.04
C SER A 20 -1.82 -46.55 -18.23
N ALA A 21 -2.99 -45.97 -18.49
CA ALA A 21 -3.19 -44.54 -18.36
C ALA A 21 -2.98 -44.16 -16.89
N ILE A 22 -1.78 -43.65 -16.56
CA ILE A 22 -1.55 -43.00 -15.28
C ILE A 22 -2.33 -41.69 -15.36
N ALA A 23 -3.54 -41.69 -14.82
CA ALA A 23 -4.24 -40.45 -14.52
C ALA A 23 -3.36 -39.68 -13.55
N SER A 24 -2.77 -38.57 -14.01
CA SER A 24 -2.06 -37.63 -13.13
C SER A 24 -3.12 -37.00 -12.22
N GLN A 25 -3.34 -37.62 -11.06
CA GLN A 25 -4.13 -37.01 -10.00
C GLN A 25 -3.35 -35.77 -9.54
N LYS A 26 -3.85 -34.57 -9.87
CA LYS A 26 -3.36 -33.34 -9.25
C LYS A 26 -3.41 -33.55 -7.73
N ALA A 27 -2.27 -33.36 -7.07
CA ALA A 27 -2.20 -33.39 -5.62
C ALA A 27 -3.27 -32.45 -5.03
N PRO A 28 -3.92 -32.82 -3.93
CA PRO A 28 -4.88 -31.94 -3.28
C PRO A 28 -4.16 -30.67 -2.85
N VAL A 29 -4.62 -29.52 -3.37
CA VAL A 29 -4.15 -28.18 -3.01
C VAL A 29 -4.40 -28.00 -1.51
N THR A 30 -3.34 -27.83 -0.72
CA THR A 30 -3.49 -27.50 0.70
C THR A 30 -3.77 -26.00 0.86
N PRO A 31 -4.42 -25.55 1.93
CA PRO A 31 -4.68 -24.11 2.15
C PRO A 31 -3.42 -23.22 2.11
N GLU A 32 -2.25 -23.79 2.36
CA GLU A 32 -0.95 -23.11 2.25
C GLU A 32 -0.55 -22.79 0.80
N ASP A 33 -1.09 -23.52 -0.19
CA ASP A 33 -0.90 -23.23 -1.62
C ASP A 33 -1.76 -22.05 -2.12
N THR A 34 -2.64 -21.50 -1.27
CA THR A 34 -3.57 -20.40 -1.65
C THR A 34 -3.04 -19.00 -1.36
N PHE A 35 -1.96 -18.87 -0.58
CA PHE A 35 -1.39 -17.57 -0.21
C PHE A 35 -0.03 -17.32 -0.87
N PRO A 36 0.28 -16.07 -1.30
CA PRO A 36 1.60 -15.77 -1.85
C PRO A 36 2.68 -16.05 -0.81
N SER A 37 3.79 -16.67 -1.24
CA SER A 37 4.95 -16.89 -0.38
C SER A 37 5.59 -15.55 0.04
N THR A 38 6.41 -15.57 1.09
CA THR A 38 7.21 -14.39 1.50
C THR A 38 8.02 -13.83 0.34
N GLN A 39 8.60 -14.70 -0.50
CA GLN A 39 9.35 -14.27 -1.67
C GLN A 39 8.44 -13.63 -2.72
N ALA A 40 7.23 -14.14 -2.93
CA ALA A 40 6.27 -13.52 -3.84
C ALA A 40 5.87 -12.11 -3.36
N TRP A 41 5.64 -11.92 -2.05
CA TRP A 41 5.36 -10.60 -1.47
C TRP A 41 6.54 -9.63 -1.63
N LEU A 42 7.77 -10.07 -1.35
CA LEU A 42 8.96 -9.24 -1.54
C LEU A 42 9.18 -8.88 -3.02
N THR A 43 8.98 -9.83 -3.92
CA THR A 43 9.03 -9.59 -5.36
C THR A 43 7.97 -8.58 -5.77
N HIS A 44 6.73 -8.71 -5.29
CA HIS A 44 5.66 -7.77 -5.59
C HIS A 44 5.96 -6.35 -5.04
N ALA A 45 6.49 -6.24 -3.83
CA ALA A 45 6.90 -4.94 -3.27
C ALA A 45 8.00 -4.29 -4.12
N LYS A 46 9.04 -5.05 -4.51
CA LYS A 46 10.20 -4.53 -5.26
C LYS A 46 9.94 -4.28 -6.73
N GLN A 47 9.19 -5.15 -7.39
CA GLN A 47 9.02 -5.14 -8.85
C GLN A 47 7.63 -4.70 -9.29
N GLY A 48 6.63 -4.81 -8.42
CA GLY A 48 5.27 -4.33 -8.67
C GLY A 48 5.05 -2.91 -8.17
N LEU A 49 5.17 -2.71 -6.85
CA LEU A 49 4.80 -1.45 -6.21
C LEU A 49 5.90 -0.39 -6.31
N ALA A 50 7.16 -0.74 -6.02
CA ALA A 50 8.24 0.23 -5.96
C ALA A 50 8.42 1.05 -7.25
N PRO A 51 8.32 0.50 -8.48
CA PRO A 51 8.45 1.29 -9.70
C PRO A 51 7.45 2.46 -9.78
N TYR A 52 6.22 2.26 -9.31
CA TYR A 52 5.19 3.30 -9.31
C TYR A 52 5.41 4.37 -8.24
N TRP A 53 5.74 3.95 -7.01
CA TRP A 53 5.85 4.84 -5.85
C TRP A 53 7.21 5.51 -5.74
N MET A 54 8.28 4.91 -6.25
CA MET A 54 9.62 5.50 -6.26
C MET A 54 9.86 6.43 -7.46
N HIS A 55 8.92 6.44 -8.42
CA HIS A 55 8.96 7.34 -9.57
C HIS A 55 9.06 8.81 -9.13
N GLU A 56 9.82 9.63 -9.86
CA GLU A 56 10.06 11.04 -9.52
C GLU A 56 8.77 11.85 -9.33
N ALA A 57 7.80 11.68 -10.22
CA ALA A 57 6.48 12.31 -10.12
C ALA A 57 5.73 11.98 -8.81
N ALA A 58 6.04 10.86 -8.14
CA ALA A 58 5.44 10.51 -6.86
C ALA A 58 6.00 11.33 -5.69
N GLN A 59 7.19 11.91 -5.84
CA GLN A 59 7.96 12.51 -4.74
C GLN A 59 7.47 13.92 -4.38
N GLY A 60 6.72 14.57 -5.27
CA GLY A 60 6.12 15.88 -5.04
C GLY A 60 7.11 17.04 -5.20
N VAL A 61 6.58 18.26 -5.17
CA VAL A 61 7.36 19.50 -5.20
C VAL A 61 6.88 20.42 -4.06
N PRO A 62 7.73 20.75 -3.07
CA PRO A 62 9.04 20.14 -2.81
C PRO A 62 8.92 18.64 -2.49
N VAL A 63 10.04 17.91 -2.50
CA VAL A 63 10.05 16.49 -2.10
C VAL A 63 9.44 16.33 -0.71
N GLY A 64 8.53 15.36 -0.56
CA GLY A 64 7.73 15.16 0.65
C GLY A 64 6.30 15.69 0.51
N ASN A 65 6.05 16.64 -0.40
CA ASN A 65 4.72 17.11 -0.77
C ASN A 65 4.03 16.15 -1.76
N PHE A 66 3.88 14.88 -1.38
CA PHE A 66 3.44 13.84 -2.30
C PHE A 66 2.06 14.13 -2.93
N PRO A 67 1.88 14.00 -4.25
CA PRO A 67 0.64 14.35 -4.91
C PRO A 67 -0.52 13.45 -4.46
N THR A 68 -1.71 14.00 -4.35
CA THR A 68 -2.91 13.22 -4.00
C THR A 68 -3.38 12.35 -5.17
N PHE A 69 -3.33 12.89 -6.39
CA PHE A 69 -3.82 12.22 -7.58
C PHE A 69 -2.68 11.94 -8.54
N ARG A 70 -2.57 10.68 -8.95
CA ARG A 70 -1.68 10.22 -10.01
C ARG A 70 -2.41 9.17 -10.84
N CYS A 71 -2.07 9.12 -12.12
CA CYS A 71 -2.61 8.14 -13.05
C CYS A 71 -1.92 6.77 -12.82
N ASP A 72 -2.51 5.69 -13.35
CA ASP A 72 -2.01 4.31 -13.25
C ASP A 72 -0.65 4.14 -13.93
N ASN A 73 -0.36 4.98 -14.93
CA ASN A 73 0.95 5.05 -15.58
C ASN A 73 2.02 5.77 -14.73
N GLY A 74 1.64 6.36 -13.60
CA GLY A 74 2.53 7.07 -12.69
C GLY A 74 2.73 8.56 -13.00
N GLU A 75 2.08 9.10 -14.04
CA GLU A 75 2.11 10.53 -14.31
C GLU A 75 1.25 11.29 -13.29
N LEU A 76 1.56 12.59 -13.13
CA LEU A 76 0.69 13.50 -12.37
C LEU A 76 -0.63 13.67 -13.11
N LEU A 77 -1.71 13.87 -12.36
CA LEU A 77 -2.99 14.20 -12.96
C LEU A 77 -2.91 15.51 -13.76
N ASP A 78 -3.24 15.45 -15.05
CA ASP A 78 -3.56 16.61 -15.87
C ASP A 78 -5.08 16.82 -15.88
N VAL A 79 -5.55 17.89 -15.24
CA VAL A 79 -6.98 18.21 -15.17
C VAL A 79 -7.60 18.60 -16.51
N SER A 80 -6.77 18.99 -17.50
CA SER A 80 -7.23 19.27 -18.86
C SER A 80 -7.35 18.01 -19.72
N ASN A 81 -6.69 16.93 -19.31
CA ASN A 81 -6.70 15.63 -19.97
C ASN A 81 -6.66 14.50 -18.92
N VAL A 82 -7.76 14.36 -18.19
CA VAL A 82 -7.88 13.42 -17.06
C VAL A 82 -7.69 11.98 -17.54
N CYS A 83 -6.84 11.19 -16.89
CA CYS A 83 -6.65 9.78 -17.22
C CYS A 83 -7.90 8.94 -16.95
N PRO A 84 -8.19 7.89 -17.77
CA PRO A 84 -9.45 7.15 -17.73
C PRO A 84 -9.89 6.64 -16.35
N GLU A 85 -8.94 6.15 -15.55
CA GLU A 85 -9.13 5.63 -14.20
C GLU A 85 -9.57 6.69 -13.17
N LEU A 86 -9.34 7.98 -13.46
CA LEU A 86 -9.79 9.10 -12.63
C LEU A 86 -10.99 9.85 -13.24
N GLN A 87 -11.49 9.47 -14.42
CA GLN A 87 -12.65 10.09 -15.07
C GLN A 87 -13.98 9.67 -14.43
N HIS A 88 -14.18 10.07 -13.17
CA HIS A 88 -15.38 9.76 -12.40
C HIS A 88 -15.99 11.01 -11.74
N GLY A 89 -17.30 11.20 -11.92
CA GLY A 89 -17.99 12.41 -11.45
C GLY A 89 -17.93 12.67 -9.94
N TRP A 90 -17.66 11.64 -9.12
CA TRP A 90 -17.51 11.79 -7.68
C TRP A 90 -16.12 12.30 -7.25
N ILE A 91 -15.08 12.16 -8.09
CA ILE A 91 -13.71 12.57 -7.78
C ILE A 91 -13.30 13.85 -8.51
N THR A 92 -13.80 14.07 -9.74
CA THR A 92 -13.45 15.24 -10.57
C THR A 92 -13.63 16.59 -9.87
N PRO A 93 -14.69 16.83 -9.06
CA PRO A 93 -14.84 18.10 -8.34
C PRO A 93 -13.78 18.34 -7.25
N HIS A 94 -12.86 17.41 -7.02
CA HIS A 94 -11.90 17.43 -5.93
C HIS A 94 -10.44 17.42 -6.40
N PHE A 95 -10.17 17.53 -7.71
CA PHE A 95 -8.82 17.50 -8.26
C PHE A 95 -7.92 18.69 -7.84
N GLY A 96 -8.50 19.78 -7.34
CA GLY A 96 -7.74 20.89 -6.72
C GLY A 96 -7.31 20.63 -5.28
N ARG A 97 -7.72 19.50 -4.67
CA ARG A 97 -7.48 19.23 -3.25
C ARG A 97 -6.28 18.33 -3.02
N GLU A 98 -5.42 18.76 -2.12
CA GLU A 98 -4.27 18.00 -1.65
C GLU A 98 -4.50 17.45 -0.23
N TYR A 99 -4.72 16.14 -0.11
CA TYR A 99 -5.16 15.52 1.15
C TYR A 99 -3.98 15.06 2.01
N THR A 100 -3.90 15.58 3.24
CA THR A 100 -2.91 15.19 4.25
C THR A 100 -2.89 13.69 4.50
N ARG A 101 -4.07 13.06 4.55
CA ARG A 101 -4.20 11.61 4.71
C ARG A 101 -3.54 10.80 3.58
N MET A 102 -3.54 11.32 2.35
CA MET A 102 -2.89 10.63 1.23
C MET A 102 -1.37 10.75 1.33
N LYS A 103 -0.87 11.94 1.66
CA LYS A 103 0.57 12.16 1.94
C LYS A 103 1.07 11.26 3.07
N SER A 104 0.32 11.17 4.18
CA SER A 104 0.62 10.26 5.30
C SER A 104 0.64 8.79 4.90
N ARG A 105 -0.32 8.33 4.08
CA ARG A 105 -0.32 6.95 3.57
C ARG A 105 0.87 6.67 2.65
N GLN A 106 1.29 7.63 1.84
CA GLN A 106 2.45 7.46 0.99
C GLN A 106 3.77 7.48 1.80
N THR A 107 3.89 8.35 2.80
CA THR A 107 4.96 8.28 3.81
C THR A 107 5.04 6.91 4.47
N TYR A 108 3.89 6.33 4.85
CA TYR A 108 3.81 4.97 5.38
C TYR A 108 4.30 3.93 4.37
N ALA A 109 3.87 4.02 3.11
CA ALA A 109 4.27 3.09 2.06
C ALA A 109 5.80 3.09 1.85
N TYR A 110 6.43 4.26 1.88
CA TYR A 110 7.89 4.36 1.82
C TYR A 110 8.59 3.73 3.03
N GLY A 111 8.06 3.95 4.23
CA GLY A 111 8.54 3.27 5.44
C GLY A 111 8.44 1.74 5.33
N VAL A 112 7.33 1.23 4.82
CA VAL A 112 7.13 -0.22 4.58
C VAL A 112 8.09 -0.75 3.52
N LEU A 113 8.28 -0.02 2.41
CA LEU A 113 9.22 -0.41 1.37
C LEU A 113 10.64 -0.54 1.95
N PHE A 114 11.11 0.43 2.73
CA PHE A 114 12.39 0.28 3.43
C PHE A 114 12.39 -0.92 4.38
N HIS A 115 11.36 -1.07 5.21
CA HIS A 115 11.29 -2.16 6.21
C HIS A 115 11.35 -3.55 5.57
N LEU A 116 10.74 -3.73 4.40
CA LEU A 116 10.72 -5.01 3.67
C LEU A 116 11.98 -5.25 2.85
N THR A 117 12.64 -4.20 2.36
CA THR A 117 13.65 -4.33 1.29
C THR A 117 15.04 -3.86 1.66
N GLY A 118 15.17 -3.01 2.68
CA GLY A 118 16.39 -2.28 3.03
C GLY A 118 16.70 -1.09 2.12
N ASP A 119 15.79 -0.67 1.24
CA ASP A 119 16.01 0.47 0.32
C ASP A 119 16.06 1.80 1.08
N VAL A 120 17.28 2.31 1.28
CA VAL A 120 17.53 3.56 1.99
C VAL A 120 16.90 4.77 1.31
N LYS A 121 16.67 4.75 -0.01
CA LYS A 121 16.02 5.87 -0.69
C LYS A 121 14.55 5.97 -0.29
N ALA A 122 13.89 4.83 -0.07
CA ALA A 122 12.54 4.82 0.47
C ALA A 122 12.51 5.40 1.89
N LEU A 123 13.51 5.11 2.73
CA LEU A 123 13.59 5.72 4.07
C LEU A 123 13.77 7.24 4.01
N GLU A 124 14.58 7.76 3.08
CA GLU A 124 14.72 9.20 2.85
C GLU A 124 13.38 9.83 2.47
N LEU A 125 12.64 9.23 1.53
CA LEU A 125 11.32 9.73 1.15
C LEU A 125 10.32 9.66 2.32
N ALA A 126 10.37 8.61 3.14
CA ALA A 126 9.55 8.54 4.36
C ALA A 126 9.88 9.69 5.34
N LYS A 127 11.17 10.05 5.48
CA LYS A 127 11.57 11.22 6.27
C LYS A 127 11.01 12.52 5.69
N ASP A 128 11.19 12.74 4.39
CA ASP A 128 10.76 13.98 3.71
C ASP A 128 9.25 14.16 3.82
N GLY A 129 8.48 13.09 3.61
CA GLY A 129 7.03 13.12 3.81
C GLY A 129 6.62 13.35 5.26
N ALA A 130 7.31 12.73 6.23
CA ALA A 130 7.03 12.96 7.65
C ALA A 130 7.29 14.41 8.05
N TYR A 131 8.38 15.00 7.57
CA TYR A 131 8.75 16.38 7.87
C TYR A 131 7.82 17.35 7.16
N TYR A 132 7.42 17.08 5.91
CA TYR A 132 6.43 17.90 5.21
C TYR A 132 5.09 17.92 5.97
N LEU A 133 4.60 16.77 6.41
CA LEU A 133 3.38 16.69 7.22
C LEU A 133 3.48 17.59 8.46
N ILE A 134 4.55 17.46 9.25
CA ILE A 134 4.73 18.21 10.50
C ILE A 134 4.90 19.70 10.22
N ASP A 135 5.77 20.06 9.28
CA ASP A 135 6.20 21.44 9.09
C ASP A 135 5.20 22.28 8.29
N GLN A 136 4.38 21.64 7.44
CA GLN A 136 3.50 22.35 6.51
C GLN A 136 2.01 22.07 6.75
N LEU A 137 1.66 20.92 7.31
CA LEU A 137 0.26 20.48 7.42
C LEU A 137 -0.25 20.39 8.86
N GLN A 138 0.62 20.55 9.86
CA GLN A 138 0.21 20.74 11.24
C GLN A 138 -0.33 22.17 11.42
N ASP A 139 -1.50 22.30 12.04
CA ASP A 139 -2.12 23.59 12.32
C ASP A 139 -1.53 24.17 13.60
N THR A 140 -0.64 25.15 13.46
CA THR A 140 0.08 25.76 14.59
C THR A 140 -0.80 26.70 15.43
N GLU A 141 -1.95 27.13 14.92
CA GLU A 141 -2.84 28.06 15.63
C GLU A 141 -3.84 27.30 16.50
N ASN A 142 -4.46 26.25 15.96
CA ASN A 142 -5.55 25.54 16.63
C ASN A 142 -5.16 24.13 17.11
N GLY A 143 -3.97 23.64 16.74
CA GLY A 143 -3.58 22.24 16.89
C GLY A 143 -4.23 21.34 15.85
N GLY A 144 -3.81 20.07 15.83
CA GLY A 144 -4.28 19.13 14.81
C GLY A 144 -3.50 19.22 13.50
N PHE A 145 -3.93 18.45 12.51
CA PHE A 145 -3.49 18.55 11.13
C PHE A 145 -4.62 19.05 10.23
N ILE A 146 -4.26 19.78 9.19
CA ILE A 146 -5.15 20.18 8.10
C ILE A 146 -5.66 18.91 7.40
N SER A 147 -6.97 18.80 7.10
CA SER A 147 -7.51 17.61 6.39
C SER A 147 -7.07 17.55 4.93
N PHE A 148 -7.19 18.68 4.23
CA PHE A 148 -6.69 18.90 2.88
C PHE A 148 -6.43 20.38 2.66
N THR A 149 -5.55 20.69 1.71
CA THR A 149 -5.35 22.04 1.19
C THR A 149 -5.97 22.18 -0.18
N GLU A 150 -6.34 23.41 -0.53
CA GLU A 150 -6.75 23.84 -1.87
C GLU A 150 -6.11 25.22 -2.07
N ASP A 151 -5.33 25.37 -3.15
CA ASP A 151 -4.47 26.55 -3.39
C ASP A 151 -3.59 26.92 -2.17
N ASP A 152 -2.91 25.91 -1.60
CA ASP A 152 -2.04 26.01 -0.42
C ASP A 152 -2.70 26.55 0.86
N LYS A 153 -4.04 26.58 0.91
CA LYS A 153 -4.81 27.00 2.08
C LYS A 153 -5.59 25.84 2.67
N PRO A 154 -5.82 25.80 4.00
CA PRO A 154 -6.69 24.80 4.60
C PRO A 154 -8.09 24.85 3.97
N GLY A 155 -8.54 23.74 3.39
CA GLY A 155 -9.86 23.67 2.77
C GLY A 155 -11.02 23.54 3.76
N LEU A 156 -10.73 23.27 5.04
CA LEU A 156 -11.69 23.20 6.13
C LEU A 156 -11.22 24.03 7.33
N LYS A 157 -12.16 24.67 8.03
CA LYS A 157 -11.92 25.24 9.36
C LYS A 157 -11.59 24.11 10.34
N TRP A 158 -10.80 24.39 11.37
CA TRP A 158 -10.39 23.37 12.35
C TRP A 158 -11.58 22.64 12.99
N THR A 159 -12.67 23.36 13.25
CA THR A 159 -13.92 22.80 13.83
C THR A 159 -14.70 21.87 12.90
N GLN A 160 -14.38 21.87 11.60
CA GLN A 160 -15.04 21.01 10.60
C GLN A 160 -14.24 19.74 10.31
N ARG A 161 -13.01 19.62 10.84
CA ARG A 161 -12.13 18.47 10.61
C ARG A 161 -12.60 17.29 11.45
N THR A 162 -12.42 16.09 10.92
CA THR A 162 -12.90 14.85 11.56
C THR A 162 -11.80 14.16 12.35
N SER A 163 -12.18 13.40 13.39
CA SER A 163 -11.24 12.53 14.12
C SER A 163 -10.55 11.52 13.22
N GLN A 164 -11.23 11.07 12.16
CA GLN A 164 -10.67 10.18 11.15
C GLN A 164 -9.51 10.85 10.40
N ASP A 165 -9.68 12.09 9.91
CA ASP A 165 -8.59 12.80 9.24
C ASP A 165 -7.40 13.01 10.17
N GLN A 166 -7.67 13.38 11.42
CA GLN A 166 -6.66 13.57 12.45
C GLN A 166 -5.86 12.28 12.73
N ALA A 167 -6.53 11.13 12.76
CA ALA A 167 -5.88 9.84 12.96
C ALA A 167 -5.07 9.40 11.72
N TYR A 168 -5.62 9.59 10.51
CA TYR A 168 -4.91 9.23 9.28
C TYR A 168 -3.67 10.08 9.03
N ALA A 169 -3.62 11.33 9.51
CA ALA A 169 -2.43 12.16 9.46
C ALA A 169 -1.22 11.53 10.17
N LEU A 170 -1.45 10.62 11.14
CA LEU A 170 -0.39 10.00 11.93
C LEU A 170 0.23 8.73 11.34
N VAL A 171 -0.44 8.06 10.40
CA VAL A 171 -0.04 6.70 9.95
C VAL A 171 1.40 6.68 9.42
N GLY A 172 1.77 7.65 8.57
CA GLY A 172 3.13 7.79 8.08
C GLY A 172 4.14 8.16 9.16
N LEU A 173 3.77 9.09 10.05
CA LEU A 173 4.61 9.52 11.17
C LEU A 173 4.94 8.36 12.12
N ALA A 174 3.93 7.55 12.46
CA ALA A 174 4.09 6.40 13.34
C ALA A 174 5.04 5.34 12.75
N MET A 175 4.91 5.04 11.45
CA MET A 175 5.80 4.09 10.77
C MET A 175 7.24 4.62 10.71
N TYR A 176 7.42 5.89 10.35
CA TYR A 176 8.75 6.48 10.30
C TYR A 176 9.40 6.54 11.70
N TYR A 177 8.65 6.91 12.74
CA TYR A 177 9.14 6.87 14.12
C TYR A 177 9.48 5.44 14.58
N TYR A 178 8.67 4.45 14.24
CA TYR A 178 8.97 3.04 14.55
C TYR A 178 10.35 2.62 14.02
N LEU A 179 10.71 3.06 12.81
CA LEU A 179 11.98 2.74 12.17
C LEU A 179 13.18 3.53 12.69
N THR A 180 12.96 4.79 13.12
CA THR A 180 14.06 5.75 13.31
C THR A 180 14.19 6.30 14.72
N ARG A 181 13.11 6.26 15.51
CA ARG A 181 13.00 6.94 16.81
C ARG A 181 13.26 8.44 16.74
N ASP A 182 12.94 9.07 15.62
CA ASP A 182 13.13 10.51 15.42
C ASP A 182 12.32 11.33 16.46
N PRO A 183 12.99 12.13 17.33
CA PRO A 183 12.33 12.84 18.42
C PRO A 183 11.39 13.96 17.95
N LYS A 184 11.62 14.53 16.75
CA LYS A 184 10.69 15.52 16.17
C LYS A 184 9.34 14.87 15.86
N VAL A 185 9.40 13.64 15.33
CA VAL A 185 8.21 12.88 14.94
C VAL A 185 7.51 12.31 16.18
N GLU A 186 8.27 11.88 17.19
CA GLU A 186 7.71 11.49 18.50
C GLU A 186 6.89 12.61 19.13
N LYS A 187 7.45 13.83 19.16
CA LYS A 187 6.76 15.01 19.70
C LYS A 187 5.44 15.25 18.97
N ALA A 188 5.45 15.25 17.63
CA ALA A 188 4.25 15.45 16.83
C ALA A 188 3.19 14.36 17.07
N LEU A 189 3.60 13.09 17.23
CA LEU A 189 2.70 11.98 17.56
C LEU A 189 2.01 12.17 18.91
N ILE A 190 2.76 12.57 19.94
CA ILE A 190 2.23 12.80 21.30
C ILE A 190 1.26 13.98 21.31
N GLU A 191 1.65 15.11 20.69
CA GLU A 191 0.81 16.31 20.61
C GLU A 191 -0.51 16.02 19.87
N GLN A 192 -0.42 15.30 18.76
CA GLN A 192 -1.60 14.96 17.97
C GLN A 192 -2.51 13.94 18.67
N GLN A 193 -1.93 12.95 19.36
CA GLN A 193 -2.72 12.05 20.20
C GLN A 193 -3.48 12.86 21.26
N ALA A 194 -2.80 13.73 22.00
CA ALA A 194 -3.43 14.58 23.00
C ALA A 194 -4.55 15.44 22.39
N PHE A 195 -4.32 16.04 21.22
CA PHE A 195 -5.33 16.82 20.49
C PHE A 195 -6.57 15.98 20.13
N ILE A 196 -6.37 14.75 19.61
CA ILE A 196 -7.50 13.87 19.25
C ILE A 196 -8.35 13.55 20.48
N PHE A 197 -7.71 13.20 21.59
CA PHE A 197 -8.42 12.86 22.83
C PHE A 197 -9.10 14.07 23.47
N ASP A 198 -8.50 15.26 23.41
CA ASP A 198 -9.10 16.50 23.95
C ASP A 198 -10.32 16.95 23.12
N LYS A 199 -10.24 16.88 21.78
CA LYS A 199 -11.26 17.46 20.89
C LYS A 199 -12.35 16.50 20.43
N TYR A 200 -12.07 15.20 20.35
CA TYR A 200 -12.96 14.24 19.71
C TYR A 200 -13.41 13.09 20.60
N LYS A 201 -12.81 12.91 21.79
CA LYS A 201 -13.30 11.90 22.73
C LYS A 201 -14.66 12.36 23.26
N LEU A 202 -15.68 11.52 23.10
CA LEU A 202 -16.95 11.70 23.81
C LEU A 202 -16.76 11.30 25.27
N ASN A 203 -17.45 11.98 26.19
CA ASN A 203 -17.50 11.53 27.57
C ASN A 203 -18.09 10.13 27.62
N ASP A 204 -17.50 9.26 28.47
CA ASP A 204 -17.87 7.84 28.54
C ASP A 204 -19.36 7.65 28.95
N ASP A 205 -19.98 8.69 29.53
CA ASP A 205 -21.40 8.75 29.92
C ASP A 205 -22.36 9.11 28.76
N VAL A 206 -21.85 9.60 27.63
CA VAL A 206 -22.63 9.99 26.45
C VAL A 206 -22.45 8.90 25.40
N GLY A 207 -23.19 7.81 25.55
CA GLY A 207 -23.16 6.69 24.60
C GLY A 207 -23.45 7.13 23.16
N LEU A 208 -22.98 6.34 22.18
CA LEU A 208 -23.09 6.59 20.73
C LEU A 208 -24.54 6.63 20.19
N ALA A 209 -25.56 6.51 21.04
CA ALA A 209 -26.98 6.46 20.70
C ALA A 209 -27.76 7.70 21.17
N GLY A 210 -27.11 8.87 21.20
CA GLY A 210 -27.66 10.13 21.70
C GLY A 210 -28.10 11.15 20.63
N TYR A 211 -28.30 10.73 19.38
CA TYR A 211 -28.88 11.56 18.31
C TYR A 211 -29.89 10.76 17.48
#